data_AF-A0A2V7ZSV3-F1
#
_entry.id   AF-A0A2V7ZSV3-F1
#
_cell.length_a   1.000
_cell.length_b   1.000
_cell.length_c   1.000
_cell.angle_alpha   90.00
_cell.angle_beta   90.00
_cell.angle_gamma   90.00
#
_symmetry.space_group_name_H-M   'P 1'
#
loop_
_entity.id
_entity.type
_entity.pdbx_description
1 polymer ?
#
loop_
_entity_poly.entity_id
_entity_poly.type
_entity_poly.pdbx_seq_one_letter_code
_entity_poly.pdbx_strand_id
1 'polypeptide(L)' 'MTMRYTYDNAAANVRNPHHPPQRVDPESADAHNNLGAALASRGRVDEAADHFQQALDIRPAYADAERNLRQARRLLQAPR' A
#
# COMPACT_ATOMS: atom_id res chain seq x y z
N MET A 1 20.61 -23.31 -35.47
CA MET A 1 19.92 -23.98 -34.33
C MET A 1 20.45 -23.42 -33.02
N THR A 2 19.67 -22.64 -32.29
CA THR A 2 19.99 -22.22 -30.91
C THR A 2 18.73 -22.39 -30.05
N MET A 3 18.92 -23.03 -28.90
CA MET A 3 17.89 -23.60 -28.05
C MET A 3 16.96 -22.55 -27.46
N ARG A 4 15.65 -22.85 -27.49
CA ARG A 4 14.58 -22.10 -26.84
C ARG A 4 14.47 -22.55 -25.38
N TYR A 5 14.83 -21.68 -24.44
CA TYR A 5 14.26 -21.71 -23.10
C TYR A 5 13.02 -20.81 -23.12
N THR A 6 11.84 -21.42 -23.17
CA THR A 6 10.56 -20.73 -23.10
C THR A 6 10.25 -20.36 -21.64
N TYR A 7 10.17 -19.07 -21.35
CA TYR A 7 9.41 -18.59 -20.21
C TYR A 7 8.40 -17.54 -20.71
N ASP A 8 7.18 -18.02 -20.97
CA ASP A 8 6.00 -17.24 -21.30
C ASP A 8 5.50 -16.44 -20.08
N ASN A 9 6.23 -15.40 -19.69
CA ASN A 9 5.75 -14.40 -18.72
C ASN A 9 6.41 -13.02 -18.89
N ALA A 10 6.63 -12.57 -20.12
CA ALA A 10 7.17 -11.23 -20.37
C ALA A 10 6.37 -10.53 -21.46
N ALA A 11 5.08 -10.30 -21.21
CA ALA A 11 4.31 -9.33 -21.98
C ALA A 11 4.76 -7.91 -21.59
N ALA A 12 5.93 -7.55 -22.07
CA ALA A 12 6.29 -6.17 -22.31
C ALA A 12 5.29 -5.59 -23.33
N ASN A 13 4.52 -4.57 -22.95
CA ASN A 13 4.00 -3.61 -23.93
C ASN A 13 4.77 -2.30 -23.76
N VAL A 14 5.78 -2.13 -24.61
CA VAL A 14 6.83 -1.10 -24.61
C VAL A 14 6.29 0.24 -25.16
N ARG A 15 5.07 0.64 -24.78
CA ARG A 15 4.39 1.84 -25.32
C ARG A 15 4.01 2.89 -24.28
N ASN A 16 4.64 2.91 -23.12
CA ASN A 16 4.53 4.05 -22.20
C ASN A 16 5.91 4.44 -21.63
N PRO A 17 6.61 5.43 -22.22
CA PRO A 17 8.00 5.75 -21.88
C PRO A 17 8.18 6.60 -20.60
N HIS A 18 7.22 6.61 -19.67
CA HIS A 18 7.21 7.52 -18.51
C HIS A 18 7.12 6.87 -17.12
N HIS A 19 7.69 5.68 -16.92
CA HIS A 19 7.84 5.15 -15.56
C HIS A 19 9.26 4.63 -15.33
N PRO A 20 10.19 5.46 -14.80
CA PRO A 20 11.40 4.92 -14.15
C PRO A 20 10.97 3.89 -13.09
N PRO A 21 11.86 2.97 -12.65
CA PRO A 21 11.56 2.11 -11.51
C PRO A 21 11.02 3.01 -10.41
N GLN A 22 9.74 2.80 -10.06
CA GLN A 22 9.08 3.60 -9.04
C GLN A 22 9.96 3.43 -7.81
N ARG A 23 10.66 4.51 -7.44
CA ARG A 23 11.23 4.63 -6.12
C ARG A 23 10.03 4.48 -5.22
N VAL A 24 9.85 3.28 -4.66
CA VAL A 24 9.01 3.10 -3.50
C VAL A 24 9.73 3.88 -2.43
N ASP A 25 9.45 5.18 -2.37
CA ASP A 25 9.85 5.98 -1.24
C ASP A 25 9.25 5.25 -0.03
N PRO A 26 10.07 4.73 0.89
CA PRO A 26 9.58 4.00 2.05
C PRO A 26 8.69 4.88 2.94
N GLU A 27 8.69 6.19 2.70
CA GLU A 27 7.84 7.23 3.29
C GLU A 27 6.70 7.67 2.36
N SER A 28 6.28 6.84 1.41
CA SER A 28 5.12 7.14 0.55
C SER A 28 3.80 6.82 1.27
N ALA A 29 2.75 7.57 0.92
CA ALA A 29 1.41 7.33 1.46
C ALA A 29 0.94 5.88 1.25
N ASP A 30 1.26 5.28 0.09
CA ASP A 30 0.93 3.89 -0.24
C ASP A 30 1.67 2.89 0.66
N ALA A 31 2.94 3.15 1.01
CA ALA A 31 3.72 2.31 1.94
C ALA A 31 3.11 2.33 3.35
N HIS A 32 2.79 3.52 3.86
CA HIS A 32 2.12 3.69 5.15
C HIS A 32 0.75 3.00 5.18
N ASN A 33 -0.05 3.12 4.12
CA ASN A 33 -1.34 2.42 4.03
C ASN A 33 -1.17 0.89 4.02
N ASN A 34 -0.22 0.36 3.25
CA ASN A 34 0.01 -1.09 3.20
C ASN A 34 0.52 -1.63 4.55
N LEU A 35 1.39 -0.90 5.24
CA LEU A 35 1.88 -1.26 6.56
C LEU A 35 0.76 -1.23 7.60
N GLY A 36 -0.09 -0.19 7.59
CA GLY A 36 -1.26 -0.10 8.45
C GLY A 36 -2.22 -1.27 8.24
N ALA A 37 -2.49 -1.66 6.98
CA ALA A 37 -3.35 -2.80 6.68
C ALA A 37 -2.78 -4.13 7.18
N ALA A 38 -1.47 -4.32 7.07
CA ALA A 38 -0.79 -5.49 7.61
C ALA A 38 -0.86 -5.55 9.15
N LEU A 39 -0.74 -4.41 9.83
CA LEU A 39 -0.84 -4.32 11.29
C LEU A 39 -2.28 -4.55 11.79
N ALA A 40 -3.27 -4.00 11.10
CA ALA A 40 -4.69 -4.22 11.40
C ALA A 40 -5.03 -5.72 11.29
N SER A 41 -4.48 -6.41 10.28
CA SER A 41 -4.66 -7.85 10.10
C SER A 41 -4.02 -8.68 11.23
N ARG A 42 -3.03 -8.14 11.94
CA ARG A 42 -2.42 -8.73 13.13
C ARG A 42 -3.11 -8.33 14.43
N GLY A 43 -4.26 -7.63 14.36
CA GLY A 43 -4.97 -7.12 15.52
C GLY A 43 -4.31 -5.91 16.20
N ARG A 44 -3.22 -5.39 15.63
CA ARG A 44 -2.51 -4.20 16.12
C ARG A 44 -3.16 -2.94 15.56
N VAL A 45 -4.42 -2.74 15.94
CA VAL A 45 -5.29 -1.71 15.36
C VAL A 45 -4.81 -0.30 15.73
N ASP A 46 -4.24 -0.11 16.93
CA ASP A 46 -3.70 1.18 17.38
C ASP A 46 -2.60 1.67 16.42
N GLU A 47 -1.58 0.85 16.19
CA GLU A 47 -0.47 1.18 15.30
C GLU A 47 -0.89 1.26 13.83
N ALA A 48 -1.90 0.48 13.43
CA ALA A 48 -2.48 0.60 12.10
C ALA A 48 -3.07 2.00 11.86
N ALA A 49 -3.78 2.55 12.86
CA ALA A 49 -4.37 3.88 12.77
C ALA A 49 -3.30 4.97 12.61
N ASP A 50 -2.18 4.87 13.32
CA ASP A 50 -1.06 5.81 13.19
C ASP A 50 -0.49 5.83 11.77
N HIS A 51 -0.28 4.65 11.17
CA HIS A 51 0.21 4.59 9.79
C HIS A 51 -0.82 5.06 8.76
N PHE A 52 -2.12 4.79 8.94
CA PHE A 52 -3.12 5.36 8.05
C PHE A 52 -3.21 6.88 8.17
N GLN A 53 -2.99 7.43 9.37
CA GLN A 53 -2.90 8.88 9.57
C GLN A 53 -1.68 9.46 8.84
N GLN A 54 -0.50 8.85 8.98
CA GLN A 54 0.70 9.27 8.22
C GLN A 54 0.47 9.24 6.71
N ALA A 55 -0.23 8.21 6.20
CA ALA A 55 -0.58 8.13 4.78
C ALA A 55 -1.47 9.31 4.34
N LEU A 56 -2.37 9.79 5.20
CA LEU A 56 -3.21 10.96 4.95
C LEU A 56 -2.45 12.28 5.13
N ASP A 57 -1.47 12.34 6.04
CA ASP A 57 -0.63 13.52 6.20
C ASP A 57 0.24 13.76 4.95
N ILE A 58 0.69 12.68 4.31
CA ILE A 58 1.43 12.72 3.04
C ILE A 58 0.48 12.98 1.85
N ARG A 59 -0.65 12.27 1.80
CA ARG A 59 -1.66 12.41 0.75
C ARG A 59 -3.06 12.56 1.36
N PRO A 60 -3.52 13.80 1.62
CA PRO A 60 -4.82 14.06 2.25
C PRO A 60 -6.02 13.53 1.45
N ALA A 61 -5.87 13.43 0.12
CA ALA A 61 -6.88 12.88 -0.78
C ALA A 61 -6.79 11.34 -0.94
N TYR A 62 -6.14 10.62 -0.03
CA TYR A 62 -5.99 9.16 -0.14
C TYR A 62 -7.20 8.42 0.43
N ALA A 63 -8.19 8.16 -0.43
CA ALA A 63 -9.46 7.55 -0.07
C ALA A 63 -9.32 6.18 0.65
N ASP A 64 -8.35 5.35 0.27
CA ASP A 64 -8.15 4.05 0.90
C ASP A 64 -7.63 4.18 2.33
N ALA A 65 -6.62 5.04 2.56
CA ALA A 65 -6.12 5.32 3.90
C ALA A 65 -7.20 5.93 4.80
N GLU A 66 -8.06 6.79 4.25
CA GLU A 66 -9.17 7.40 4.99
C GLU A 66 -10.23 6.35 5.40
N ARG A 67 -10.60 5.43 4.49
CA ARG A 67 -11.49 4.31 4.80
C ARG A 67 -10.88 3.40 5.86
N ASN A 68 -9.61 3.08 5.73
CA ASN A 68 -8.90 2.19 6.64
C ASN A 68 -8.73 2.81 8.04
N LEU A 69 -8.41 4.10 8.13
CA LEU A 69 -8.34 4.84 9.40
C LEU A 69 -9.70 4.86 10.12
N ARG A 70 -10.79 5.13 9.39
CA ARG A 70 -12.14 5.08 9.96
C ARG A 70 -12.48 3.70 10.50
N GLN A 71 -12.13 2.64 9.78
CA GLN A 71 -12.33 1.27 10.24
C GLN A 71 -11.49 0.96 11.48
N ALA A 72 -10.21 1.32 11.48
CA ALA A 72 -9.33 1.14 12.62
C ALA A 72 -9.87 1.87 13.86
N ARG A 73 -10.27 3.14 13.74
CA ARG A 73 -10.86 3.91 14.86
C ARG A 73 -12.14 3.29 15.40
N ARG A 74 -13.00 2.72 14.56
CA ARG A 74 -14.20 2.00 15.04
C ARG A 74 -13.84 0.79 15.88
N LEU A 75 -12.82 0.05 15.49
CA LEU A 75 -12.33 -1.12 16.23
C LEU A 75 -11.66 -0.72 17.55
N LEU A 76 -11.04 0.46 17.63
CA LEU A 76 -10.48 1.01 18.87
C LEU A 76 -11.55 1.52 19.85
N GLN A 77 -12.68 2.03 19.32
CA GLN A 77 -13.79 2.54 20.11
C GLN A 77 -14.78 1.43 20.53
N ALA A 78 -14.65 0.23 19.97
CA ALA A 78 -15.47 -0.90 20.38
C ALA A 78 -15.05 -1.34 21.80
N PRO A 79 -15.97 -1.32 22.79
CA PRO A 79 -15.66 -1.83 24.12
C PRO A 79 -15.33 -3.34 24.01
N ARG A 80 -14.20 -3.73 24.60
CA ARG A 80 -13.77 -5.14 24.72
C ARG A 80 -14.67 -5.92 25.66
#